data_AF-A0A812GFV6-F1
#
_entry.id   AF-A0A812GFV6-F1
#
_cell.length_a   1.000
_cell.length_b   1.000
_cell.length_c   1.000
_cell.angle_alpha   90.00
_cell.angle_beta   90.00
_cell.angle_gamma   90.00
#
_symmetry.space_group_name_H-M   'P 1'
#
loop_
_entity.id
_entity.type
_entity.pdbx_description
1 polymer ?
#
loop_
_entity_poly.entity_id
_entity_poly.type
_entity_poly.pdbx_seq_one_letter_code
_entity_poly.pdbx_strand_id
1 'polypeptide(L)'
;MKRRPSEHLRASARPWLLEVNVFPSFSSSSPYDKRIKTQLVADVFTLLGIPPYSHDAVESACKEEQAKRLQGQSKSLSITRSHAVSTIKSASLNNLGEAEWRLILESHEENMRSGHLTRIYPRQGSGAYSQFFASPRYTNLVLERWFQLGGELLGARKLHIPAWRCGEVLVS
;
A
#
# COMPACT_ATOMS: atom_id res chain seq x y z
N MET A 1 7.23 29.44 44.50
CA MET A 1 8.36 29.37 43.56
C MET A 1 8.32 28.00 42.87
N LYS A 2 7.71 27.93 41.68
CA LYS A 2 7.53 26.66 40.91
C LYS A 2 8.90 26.17 40.45
N ARG A 3 9.34 25.00 40.94
CA ARG A 3 10.54 24.33 40.43
C ARG A 3 10.27 23.86 39.00
N ARG A 4 11.14 24.22 38.05
CA ARG A 4 11.14 23.67 36.69
C ARG A 4 11.44 22.16 36.77
N PRO A 5 10.74 21.28 36.04
CA PRO A 5 11.12 19.88 35.98
C PRO A 5 12.45 19.78 35.24
N SER A 6 13.46 19.29 35.95
CA SER A 6 14.79 18.97 35.47
C SER A 6 14.75 17.93 34.35
N GLU A 7 15.59 18.14 33.34
CA GLU A 7 15.85 17.30 32.16
C GLU A 7 16.47 15.94 32.54
N HIS A 8 15.74 15.08 33.26
CA HIS A 8 16.10 13.69 33.47
C HIS A 8 15.38 12.81 32.43
N LEU A 9 15.77 12.98 31.18
CA LEU A 9 15.33 12.15 30.06
C LEU A 9 15.99 10.74 30.16
N ARG A 10 15.17 9.69 29.99
CA ARG A 10 15.51 8.37 29.39
C ARG A 10 15.98 7.18 30.27
N ALA A 11 15.33 6.89 31.40
CA ALA A 11 15.42 5.52 31.96
C ALA A 11 14.40 4.54 31.32
N SER A 12 13.32 5.05 30.74
CA SER A 12 12.39 4.28 29.91
C SER A 12 12.41 4.87 28.50
N ALA A 13 12.80 4.09 27.49
CA ALA A 13 12.85 4.51 26.08
C ALA A 13 11.45 4.73 25.48
N ARG A 14 10.69 5.66 26.05
CA ARG A 14 9.37 6.08 25.56
C ARG A 14 9.58 7.13 24.47
N PRO A 15 9.15 6.89 23.22
CA PRO A 15 9.23 7.90 22.16
C PRO A 15 8.20 9.00 22.42
N TRP A 16 8.59 10.25 22.16
CA TRP A 16 7.71 11.41 22.24
C TRP A 16 7.60 12.05 20.85
N LEU A 17 6.38 12.27 20.39
CA LEU A 17 6.12 13.03 19.17
C LEU A 17 6.29 14.52 19.47
N LEU A 18 7.20 15.18 18.76
CA LEU A 18 7.42 16.63 18.90
C LEU A 18 6.69 17.39 17.81
N GLU A 19 6.96 17.04 16.56
CA GLU A 19 6.37 17.66 15.38
C GLU A 19 6.33 16.67 14.21
N VAL A 20 5.51 16.99 13.21
CA VAL A 20 5.47 16.28 11.93
C VAL A 20 5.70 17.31 10.83
N ASN A 21 6.81 17.16 10.10
CA ASN A 21 7.19 18.07 9.04
C ASN A 21 6.62 17.60 7.69
N VAL A 22 5.76 18.41 7.08
CA VAL A 22 5.17 18.13 5.75
C VAL A 22 6.18 18.40 4.62
N PHE A 23 7.10 19.34 4.82
CA PHE A 23 8.14 19.70 3.87
C PHE A 23 9.53 19.61 4.53
N PRO A 24 10.08 18.39 4.68
CA PRO A 24 11.41 18.23 5.27
C PRO A 24 12.49 18.80 4.34
N SER A 25 13.58 19.31 4.91
CA SER A 25 14.69 19.87 4.14
C SER A 25 15.43 18.80 3.32
N PHE A 26 15.50 18.98 2.00
CA PHE A 26 16.30 18.11 1.13
C PHE A 26 17.69 18.69 0.78
N SER A 27 17.96 19.94 1.14
CA SER A 27 19.31 20.52 1.06
C SER A 27 20.27 19.77 1.97
N SER A 28 21.49 19.50 1.50
CA SER A 28 22.48 18.73 2.26
C SER A 28 23.89 19.22 1.98
N SER A 29 24.59 19.65 3.04
CA SER A 29 26.01 20.00 2.99
C SER A 29 26.92 18.80 3.28
N SER A 30 26.47 17.86 4.12
CA SER A 30 27.22 16.65 4.47
C SER A 30 27.06 15.52 3.44
N PRO A 31 28.13 14.78 3.09
CA PRO A 31 28.03 13.60 2.22
C PRO A 31 27.17 12.48 2.83
N TYR A 32 27.09 12.38 4.16
CA TYR A 32 26.26 11.38 4.84
C TYR A 32 24.76 11.67 4.64
N ASP A 33 24.36 12.93 4.83
CA ASP A 33 22.98 13.38 4.62
C ASP A 33 22.56 13.19 3.16
N LYS A 34 23.45 13.52 2.21
CA LYS A 34 23.22 13.28 0.79
C LYS A 34 22.90 11.80 0.54
N ARG A 35 23.71 10.88 1.07
CA ARG A 35 23.49 9.45 0.90
C ARG A 35 22.13 9.00 1.46
N ILE A 36 21.80 9.37 2.70
CA ILE A 36 20.53 8.97 3.33
C ILE A 36 19.34 9.54 2.55
N LYS A 37 19.38 10.83 2.22
CA LYS A 37 18.28 11.51 1.55
C LYS A 37 18.09 11.02 0.12
N THR A 38 19.17 10.80 -0.63
CA THR A 38 19.10 10.21 -1.97
C THR A 38 18.56 8.78 -1.92
N GLN A 39 18.99 7.96 -0.95
CA GLN A 39 18.45 6.62 -0.76
C GLN A 39 16.95 6.66 -0.45
N LEU A 40 16.51 7.54 0.46
CA LEU A 40 15.10 7.70 0.80
C LEU A 40 14.27 8.03 -0.43
N VAL A 41 14.72 8.97 -1.26
CA VAL A 41 14.00 9.35 -2.48
C VAL A 41 13.98 8.22 -3.49
N ALA A 42 15.09 7.52 -3.69
CA ALA A 42 15.15 6.36 -4.57
C ALA A 42 14.14 5.28 -4.13
N ASP A 43 14.16 4.90 -2.85
CA ASP A 43 13.26 3.88 -2.28
C ASP A 43 11.79 4.29 -2.39
N VAL A 44 11.46 5.57 -2.20
CA VAL A 44 10.09 6.08 -2.37
C VAL A 44 9.63 5.97 -3.83
N PHE A 45 10.46 6.36 -4.79
CA PHE A 45 10.10 6.25 -6.22
C PHE A 45 9.99 4.79 -6.67
N THR A 46 10.86 3.91 -6.17
CA THR A 46 10.75 2.47 -6.43
C THR A 46 9.47 1.89 -5.83
N LEU A 47 9.13 2.26 -4.59
CA LEU A 47 7.91 1.82 -3.92
C LEU A 47 6.64 2.23 -4.69
N LEU A 48 6.60 3.46 -5.21
CA LEU A 48 5.48 3.97 -6.02
C LEU A 48 5.23 3.15 -7.29
N GLY A 49 6.20 2.38 -7.77
CA GLY A 49 6.02 1.49 -8.92
C GLY A 49 5.60 2.21 -10.20
N ILE A 50 6.11 3.44 -10.43
CA ILE A 50 5.75 4.23 -11.61
C ILE A 50 6.13 3.43 -12.87
N PRO A 51 5.16 3.08 -13.74
CA PRO A 51 5.45 2.31 -14.94
C PRO A 51 6.29 3.14 -15.92
N PRO A 52 7.14 2.49 -16.73
CA PRO A 52 7.87 3.21 -17.77
C PRO A 52 6.90 3.92 -18.72
N TYR A 53 7.15 5.19 -18.98
CA TYR A 53 6.34 5.98 -19.90
C TYR A 53 6.66 5.58 -21.35
N SER A 54 5.64 5.14 -22.09
CA SER A 54 5.74 4.85 -23.53
C SER A 54 4.69 5.65 -24.28
N HIS A 55 5.13 6.51 -25.20
CA HIS A 55 4.23 7.35 -25.99
C HIS A 55 3.26 6.52 -26.83
N ASP A 56 3.76 5.44 -27.44
CA ASP A 56 2.95 4.55 -28.28
C ASP A 56 1.89 3.81 -27.48
N ALA A 57 2.24 3.36 -26.26
CA ALA A 57 1.30 2.70 -25.36
C ALA A 57 0.17 3.65 -24.92
N VAL A 58 0.52 4.89 -24.59
CA VAL A 58 -0.45 5.93 -24.19
C VAL A 58 -1.37 6.30 -25.36
N GLU A 59 -0.80 6.50 -26.55
CA GLU A 59 -1.56 6.84 -27.75
C GLU A 59 -2.53 5.71 -28.14
N SER A 60 -2.06 4.46 -28.05
CA SER A 60 -2.87 3.28 -28.36
C SER A 60 -4.01 3.11 -27.35
N ALA A 61 -3.73 3.27 -26.05
CA ALA A 61 -4.76 3.24 -25.01
C ALA A 61 -5.81 4.35 -25.20
N CYS A 62 -5.38 5.56 -25.57
CA CYS A 62 -6.29 6.68 -25.86
C CYS A 62 -7.18 6.39 -27.07
N LYS A 63 -6.61 5.86 -28.16
CA LYS A 63 -7.36 5.43 -29.35
C LYS A 63 -8.35 4.32 -29.02
N GLU A 64 -7.95 3.34 -28.22
CA GLU A 64 -8.80 2.24 -27.79
C GLU A 64 -9.97 2.74 -26.91
N GLU A 65 -9.71 3.67 -25.99
CA GLU A 65 -10.74 4.27 -25.16
C GLU A 65 -11.74 5.08 -26.01
N GLN A 66 -11.26 5.85 -26.98
CA GLN A 66 -12.13 6.57 -27.92
C GLN A 66 -13.00 5.60 -28.74
N ALA A 67 -12.43 4.51 -29.24
CA ALA A 67 -13.16 3.49 -29.97
C ALA A 67 -14.25 2.83 -29.10
N LYS A 68 -13.94 2.49 -27.84
CA LYS A 68 -14.90 1.94 -26.88
C LYS A 68 -16.06 2.89 -26.59
N ARG A 69 -15.79 4.21 -26.52
CA ARG A 69 -16.83 5.25 -26.34
C ARG A 69 -17.77 5.31 -27.54
N LEU A 70 -17.23 5.30 -28.76
CA LEU A 70 -18.01 5.36 -30.00
C LEU A 70 -18.91 4.11 -30.18
N GLN A 71 -18.47 2.95 -29.71
CA GLN A 71 -19.24 1.71 -29.78
C GLN A 71 -20.31 1.57 -28.69
N GLY A 72 -20.52 2.59 -27.84
CA GLY A 72 -21.45 2.51 -26.71
C GLY A 72 -21.02 1.50 -25.64
N GLN A 73 -19.80 0.95 -25.72
CA GLN A 73 -19.21 0.04 -24.75
C GLN A 73 -18.48 0.77 -23.63
N SER A 74 -18.85 2.03 -23.37
CA SER A 74 -18.37 2.78 -22.20
C SER A 74 -19.03 2.22 -20.93
N LYS A 75 -18.76 0.96 -20.61
CA LYS A 75 -18.92 0.45 -19.26
C LYS A 75 -17.64 0.85 -18.54
N SER A 76 -17.78 1.66 -17.49
CA SER A 76 -16.72 1.78 -16.50
C SER A 76 -16.37 0.35 -16.07
N LEU A 77 -15.15 -0.10 -16.39
CA LEU A 77 -14.58 -1.37 -15.91
C LEU A 77 -14.29 -1.23 -14.40
N SER A 78 -15.24 -0.72 -13.62
CA SER A 78 -15.09 -0.71 -12.17
C SER A 78 -15.30 -2.14 -11.72
N ILE A 79 -14.21 -2.82 -11.37
CA ILE A 79 -14.30 -4.09 -10.68
C ILE A 79 -15.18 -3.87 -9.44
N THR A 80 -16.31 -4.56 -9.42
CA THR A 80 -17.28 -4.43 -8.35
C THR A 80 -16.74 -5.15 -7.11
N ARG A 81 -16.76 -4.47 -5.97
CA ARG A 81 -16.39 -5.08 -4.69
C ARG A 81 -17.35 -6.21 -4.40
N SER A 82 -16.83 -7.40 -4.11
CA SER A 82 -17.69 -8.53 -3.76
C SER A 82 -18.27 -8.37 -2.36
N HIS A 83 -17.62 -7.62 -1.47
CA HIS A 83 -18.06 -7.44 -0.09
C HIS A 83 -18.23 -5.98 0.31
N ALA A 84 -19.12 -5.75 1.27
CA ALA A 84 -19.27 -4.47 1.93
C ALA A 84 -18.30 -4.35 3.11
N VAL A 85 -18.14 -3.13 3.62
CA VAL A 85 -17.29 -2.83 4.79
C VAL A 85 -17.73 -3.62 6.03
N SER A 86 -19.01 -3.96 6.16
CA SER A 86 -19.55 -4.76 7.27
C SER A 86 -19.24 -6.26 7.13
N THR A 87 -19.23 -6.81 5.92
CA THR A 87 -19.12 -8.26 5.67
C THR A 87 -17.68 -8.73 5.48
N ILE A 88 -16.75 -7.84 5.09
CA ILE A 88 -15.37 -8.23 4.79
C ILE A 88 -14.62 -8.85 5.98
N LYS A 89 -14.93 -8.42 7.21
CA LYS A 89 -14.25 -8.92 8.42
C LYS A 89 -14.52 -10.41 8.69
N SER A 90 -15.67 -10.93 8.27
CA SER A 90 -16.04 -12.34 8.44
C SER A 90 -15.74 -13.19 7.20
N ALA A 91 -15.26 -12.59 6.11
CA ALA A 91 -15.02 -13.28 4.84
C ALA A 91 -13.95 -14.38 4.95
N SER A 92 -14.14 -15.49 4.24
CA SER A 92 -13.15 -16.55 4.07
C SER A 92 -12.23 -16.24 2.87
N LEU A 93 -11.01 -16.78 2.82
CA LEU A 93 -10.11 -16.61 1.66
C LEU A 93 -10.77 -17.01 0.33
N ASN A 94 -11.56 -18.09 0.35
CA ASN A 94 -12.26 -18.61 -0.83
C ASN A 94 -13.41 -17.72 -1.31
N ASN A 95 -13.88 -16.78 -0.48
CA ASN A 95 -15.00 -15.88 -0.78
C ASN A 95 -14.55 -14.45 -1.14
N LEU A 96 -13.24 -14.20 -1.21
CA LEU A 96 -12.72 -12.90 -1.62
C LEU A 96 -12.87 -12.73 -3.14
N GLY A 97 -13.44 -11.59 -3.54
CA GLY A 97 -13.66 -11.22 -4.92
C GLY A 97 -12.43 -10.64 -5.61
N GLU A 98 -12.61 -10.30 -6.88
CA GLU A 98 -11.56 -9.74 -7.72
C GLU A 98 -11.00 -8.42 -7.18
N ALA A 99 -11.87 -7.54 -6.65
CA ALA A 99 -11.43 -6.26 -6.10
C ALA A 99 -10.52 -6.47 -4.88
N GLU A 100 -10.90 -7.38 -3.97
CA GLU A 100 -10.12 -7.69 -2.78
C GLU A 100 -8.77 -8.30 -3.14
N TRP A 101 -8.75 -9.22 -4.11
CA TRP A 101 -7.52 -9.87 -4.53
C TRP A 101 -6.55 -8.97 -5.28
N ARG A 102 -7.06 -8.07 -6.14
CA ARG A 102 -6.23 -7.05 -6.78
C ARG A 102 -5.53 -6.19 -5.74
N LEU A 103 -6.26 -5.76 -4.72
CA LEU A 103 -5.72 -4.95 -3.63
C LEU A 103 -4.66 -5.71 -2.81
N ILE A 104 -4.89 -7.00 -2.54
CA ILE A 104 -3.90 -7.86 -1.86
C ILE A 104 -2.63 -8.01 -2.70
N LEU A 105 -2.77 -8.24 -4.01
CA LEU A 105 -1.65 -8.40 -4.93
C LEU A 105 -0.85 -7.10 -5.06
N GLU A 106 -1.53 -5.98 -5.30
CA GLU A 106 -0.92 -4.64 -5.34
C GLU A 106 -0.13 -4.35 -4.06
N SER A 107 -0.74 -4.60 -2.89
CA SER A 107 -0.07 -4.41 -1.60
C SER A 107 1.11 -5.36 -1.38
N HIS A 108 1.08 -6.55 -1.98
CA HIS A 108 2.20 -7.50 -1.92
C HIS A 108 3.36 -7.03 -2.81
N GLU A 109 3.05 -6.60 -4.02
CA GLU A 109 4.02 -6.06 -4.96
C GLU A 109 4.67 -4.76 -4.45
N GLU A 110 3.90 -3.84 -3.87
CA GLU A 110 4.41 -2.67 -3.16
C GLU A 110 5.42 -3.07 -2.08
N ASN A 111 5.11 -4.12 -1.32
CA ASN A 111 6.01 -4.63 -0.30
C ASN A 111 7.29 -5.24 -0.90
N MET A 112 7.22 -5.89 -2.06
CA MET A 112 8.41 -6.37 -2.78
C MET A 112 9.29 -5.21 -3.27
N ARG A 113 8.70 -4.06 -3.61
CA ARG A 113 9.41 -2.85 -4.06
C ARG A 113 9.83 -1.90 -2.93
N SER A 114 9.59 -2.26 -1.66
CA SER A 114 9.74 -1.35 -0.52
C SER A 114 11.18 -0.95 -0.17
N GLY A 115 12.19 -1.68 -0.63
CA GLY A 115 13.59 -1.36 -0.33
C GLY A 115 13.85 -1.37 1.19
N HIS A 116 14.28 -0.23 1.74
CA HIS A 116 14.52 -0.07 3.17
C HIS A 116 13.30 0.45 3.95
N LEU A 117 12.18 0.69 3.27
CA LEU A 117 10.93 1.11 3.91
C LEU A 117 10.22 -0.12 4.48
N THR A 118 9.52 0.06 5.60
CA THR A 118 8.71 -1.00 6.20
C THR A 118 7.29 -0.50 6.39
N ARG A 119 6.31 -1.27 5.90
CA ARG A 119 4.91 -0.97 6.13
C ARG A 119 4.57 -1.11 7.62
N ILE A 120 4.25 0.01 8.25
CA ILE A 120 3.82 0.04 9.66
C ILE A 120 2.31 -0.14 9.84
N TYR A 121 1.52 0.11 8.78
CA TYR A 121 0.07 -0.04 8.77
C TYR A 121 -0.46 -0.19 7.33
N PRO A 122 -1.47 -1.04 7.07
CA PRO A 122 -1.98 -2.10 7.94
C PRO A 122 -0.96 -3.24 8.07
N ARG A 123 -0.91 -3.88 9.25
CA ARG A 123 -0.02 -5.01 9.55
C ARG A 123 -0.75 -5.99 10.46
N GLN A 124 -0.28 -7.24 10.56
CA GLN A 124 -0.76 -8.18 11.58
C GLN A 124 -0.79 -7.54 12.98
N GLY A 125 -1.95 -7.58 13.63
CA GLY A 125 -2.16 -6.99 14.96
C GLY A 125 -2.45 -5.49 14.96
N SER A 126 -2.52 -4.84 13.79
CA SER A 126 -2.83 -3.41 13.67
C SER A 126 -4.31 -3.08 13.87
N GLY A 127 -5.17 -4.09 13.99
CA GLY A 127 -6.60 -3.94 14.26
C GLY A 127 -6.94 -3.08 15.49
N ALA A 128 -6.08 -3.02 16.51
CA ALA A 128 -6.27 -2.16 17.68
C ALA A 128 -6.34 -0.65 17.32
N TYR A 129 -5.70 -0.24 16.22
CA TYR A 129 -5.73 1.15 15.77
C TYR A 129 -7.01 1.52 15.01
N SER A 130 -7.89 0.55 14.70
CA SER A 130 -9.11 0.82 13.93
C SER A 130 -10.05 1.81 14.64
N GLN A 131 -10.01 1.85 15.97
CA GLN A 131 -10.83 2.74 16.79
C GLN A 131 -10.49 4.23 16.63
N PHE A 132 -9.29 4.56 16.15
CA PHE A 132 -8.86 5.95 15.98
C PHE A 132 -9.30 6.55 14.64
N PHE A 133 -9.84 5.73 13.72
CA PHE A 133 -10.39 6.22 12.46
C PHE A 133 -11.86 6.59 12.63
N ALA A 134 -12.26 7.74 12.08
CA ALA A 134 -13.67 8.16 12.05
C ALA A 134 -14.58 7.17 11.29
N SER A 135 -14.04 6.50 10.27
CA SER A 135 -14.74 5.46 9.53
C SER A 135 -13.80 4.33 9.11
N PRO A 136 -14.26 3.07 9.12
CA PRO A 136 -13.47 1.94 8.67
C PRO A 136 -13.21 2.02 7.17
N ARG A 137 -11.93 2.06 6.78
CA ARG A 137 -11.54 2.03 5.36
C ARG A 137 -11.53 0.60 4.84
N TYR A 138 -12.16 0.41 3.69
CA TYR A 138 -12.28 -0.90 3.03
C TYR A 138 -10.91 -1.57 2.80
N THR A 139 -9.95 -0.84 2.22
CA THR A 139 -8.56 -1.29 1.99
C THR A 139 -7.91 -1.87 3.24
N ASN A 140 -8.02 -1.16 4.36
CA ASN A 140 -7.43 -1.58 5.63
C ASN A 140 -8.07 -2.88 6.12
N LEU A 141 -9.39 -3.03 5.97
CA LEU A 141 -10.11 -4.23 6.40
C LEU A 141 -9.77 -5.45 5.56
N VAL A 142 -9.63 -5.30 4.24
CA VAL A 142 -9.23 -6.39 3.33
C VAL A 142 -7.84 -6.88 3.72
N LEU A 143 -6.88 -5.97 3.90
CA LEU A 143 -5.51 -6.32 4.26
C LEU A 143 -5.40 -6.91 5.67
N GLU A 144 -6.08 -6.32 6.65
CA GLU A 144 -6.14 -6.88 8.00
C GLU A 144 -6.72 -8.30 7.99
N ARG A 145 -7.80 -8.52 7.23
CA ARG A 145 -8.40 -9.86 7.10
C ARG A 145 -7.44 -10.84 6.44
N TRP A 146 -6.75 -10.42 5.39
CA TRP A 146 -5.71 -11.21 4.73
C TRP A 146 -4.58 -11.61 5.70
N PHE A 147 -4.09 -10.68 6.54
CA PHE A 147 -3.05 -11.00 7.52
C PHE A 147 -3.54 -11.93 8.63
N GLN A 148 -4.78 -11.77 9.10
CA GLN A 148 -5.38 -12.69 10.08
C GLN A 148 -5.47 -14.13 9.56
N LEU A 149 -5.68 -14.30 8.25
CA LEU A 149 -5.77 -15.60 7.59
C LEU A 149 -4.39 -16.20 7.26
N GLY A 150 -3.29 -15.57 7.73
CA GLY A 150 -1.94 -16.07 7.50
C GLY A 150 -1.37 -15.71 6.12
N GLY A 151 -1.90 -14.69 5.46
CA GLY A 151 -1.50 -14.28 4.12
C GLY A 151 0.01 -14.05 3.90
N GLU A 152 0.70 -13.47 4.89
CA GLU A 152 2.17 -13.29 4.83
C GLU A 152 2.93 -14.63 4.87
N LEU A 153 2.41 -15.65 5.55
CA LEU A 153 3.01 -16.98 5.63
C LEU A 153 2.66 -17.85 4.39
N LEU A 154 1.51 -17.59 3.79
CA LEU A 154 1.04 -18.25 2.56
C LEU A 154 1.83 -17.81 1.32
N GLY A 155 2.46 -16.62 1.33
CA GLY A 155 3.40 -16.21 0.29
C GLY A 155 4.60 -17.18 0.12
N ALA A 156 4.92 -17.96 1.15
CA ALA A 156 5.97 -18.98 1.11
C ALA A 156 5.49 -20.39 0.72
N ARG A 157 4.17 -20.64 0.69
CA ARG A 157 3.58 -21.93 0.30
C ARG A 157 2.52 -21.71 -0.77
N LYS A 158 2.85 -22.02 -2.03
CA LYS A 158 1.98 -22.04 -3.23
C LYS A 158 0.52 -21.68 -2.91
N LEU A 159 0.23 -20.38 -2.88
CA LEU A 159 -1.14 -19.91 -2.94
C LEU A 159 -1.77 -20.46 -4.22
N HIS A 160 -2.91 -21.12 -4.11
CA HIS A 160 -3.72 -21.43 -5.27
C HIS A 160 -4.34 -20.12 -5.78
N ILE A 161 -3.56 -19.38 -6.54
CA ILE A 161 -3.96 -18.18 -7.26
C ILE A 161 -4.85 -18.66 -8.42
N PRO A 162 -6.14 -18.28 -8.49
CA PRO A 162 -7.03 -18.66 -9.60
C PRO A 162 -6.43 -18.31 -10.97
N ALA A 163 -6.60 -19.19 -11.95
CA ALA A 163 -5.91 -19.12 -13.24
C ALA A 163 -6.10 -17.79 -14.02
N TRP A 164 -7.24 -17.11 -13.86
CA TRP A 164 -7.48 -15.78 -14.44
C TRP A 164 -6.66 -14.65 -13.78
N ARG A 165 -5.79 -14.97 -12.81
CA ARG A 165 -4.98 -14.00 -12.05
C ARG A 165 -3.47 -14.06 -12.33
N CYS A 166 -3.00 -14.97 -13.19
CA CYS A 166 -1.59 -15.03 -13.64
C CYS A 166 -1.38 -14.44 -15.05
N GLY A 167 -2.43 -13.94 -15.71
CA GLY A 167 -2.43 -13.65 -17.15
C GLY A 167 -1.87 -12.29 -17.59
N GLU A 168 -1.56 -11.35 -16.69
CA GLU A 168 -1.15 -9.98 -17.09
C GLU A 168 0.27 -9.59 -16.63
N VAL A 169 1.00 -10.47 -15.96
CA VAL A 169 2.38 -10.18 -15.52
C VAL A 169 3.34 -11.15 -16.20
N LEU A 170 3.48 -11.01 -17.52
CA LEU A 170 4.62 -11.47 -18.32
C LEU A 170 4.45 -10.93 -19.76
N VAL A 171 4.45 -9.60 -19.92
CA VAL A 171 4.83 -8.97 -21.19
C VAL A 171 5.83 -7.87 -20.89
N SER A 172 7.08 -8.27 -20.70
CA SER A 172 8.29 -7.63 -21.21
C SER A 172 9.46 -8.58 -21.00
#